data_AF-A0A9E7JRB5-F1
#
_entry.id   AF-A0A9E7JRB5-F1
#
_cell.length_a   1.000
_cell.length_b   1.000
_cell.length_c   1.000
_cell.angle_alpha   90.00
_cell.angle_beta   90.00
_cell.angle_gamma   90.00
#
_symmetry.space_group_name_H-M   'P 1'
#
loop_
_entity.id
_entity.type
_entity.pdbx_description
1 polymer ?
#
loop_
_entity_poly.entity_id
_entity_poly.type
_entity_poly.pdbx_seq_one_letter_code
_entity_poly.pdbx_strand_id
1 'polypeptide(L)'
;MALAMACTTLAQNSPQDFVDAHNSARAAVGVGPVSWDDNVAAYAENHANQRIGDFQLVHSGGPYGENLFWGAGSDFTAADAVNSWVGEKQYYDYDSNSCADGQVCGHYTQVVWRYSTAIGCVRVQCDSGAIFIICNYNPAGNIVGERPYRDHPIFFLVTLLREAIATSMHVK
;
A
#
# COMPACT_ATOMS: atom_id res chain seq x y z
N MET A 1 -14.82 -5.49 -44.19
CA MET A 1 -14.48 -4.42 -43.23
C MET A 1 -14.10 -5.11 -41.93
N ALA A 2 -12.81 -5.42 -41.74
CA ALA A 2 -12.35 -6.07 -40.53
C ALA A 2 -12.12 -4.98 -39.47
N LEU A 3 -12.93 -4.98 -38.40
CA LEU A 3 -12.57 -4.23 -37.21
C LEU A 3 -11.39 -4.96 -36.57
N ALA A 4 -10.21 -4.35 -36.65
CA ALA A 4 -9.10 -4.73 -35.79
C ALA A 4 -9.53 -4.44 -34.34
N MET A 5 -9.79 -5.49 -33.56
CA MET A 5 -9.76 -5.39 -32.10
C MET A 5 -8.30 -5.19 -31.71
N ALA A 6 -7.89 -3.92 -31.62
CA ALA A 6 -6.71 -3.57 -30.85
C ALA A 6 -7.00 -3.96 -29.40
N CYS A 7 -6.44 -5.09 -28.96
CA CYS A 7 -6.26 -5.34 -27.55
C CYS A 7 -5.27 -4.26 -27.08
N THR A 8 -5.80 -3.13 -26.61
CA THR A 8 -5.03 -2.20 -25.81
C THR A 8 -4.70 -2.93 -24.53
N THR A 9 -3.58 -3.67 -24.52
CA THR A 9 -2.91 -4.07 -23.29
C THR A 9 -2.37 -2.78 -22.65
N LEU A 10 -3.27 -1.98 -22.07
CA LEU A 10 -2.88 -0.90 -21.18
C LEU A 10 -2.07 -1.55 -20.08
N ALA A 11 -0.81 -1.16 -19.96
CA ALA A 11 0.16 -1.68 -19.03
C ALA A 11 -0.44 -1.76 -17.61
N GLN A 12 -1.00 -2.90 -17.19
CA GLN A 12 -1.68 -3.11 -15.89
C GLN A 12 -0.71 -3.11 -14.68
N ASN A 13 0.51 -2.66 -14.90
CA ASN A 13 1.63 -2.77 -13.97
C ASN A 13 2.44 -1.47 -13.91
N SER A 14 1.86 -0.37 -14.39
CA SER A 14 2.46 0.96 -14.27
C SER A 14 2.41 1.44 -12.81
N PRO A 15 3.23 2.43 -12.44
CA PRO A 15 3.08 3.16 -11.19
C PRO A 15 1.64 3.55 -10.84
N GLN A 16 0.88 3.96 -11.85
CA GLN A 16 -0.48 4.44 -11.67
C GLN A 16 -1.45 3.32 -11.28
N ASP A 17 -1.28 2.10 -11.80
CA ASP A 17 -2.17 0.98 -11.46
C ASP A 17 -2.05 0.59 -9.98
N PHE A 18 -0.83 0.63 -9.43
CA PHE A 18 -0.62 0.48 -7.99
C PHE A 18 -1.32 1.60 -7.22
N VAL A 19 -1.06 2.86 -7.59
CA VAL A 19 -1.63 4.03 -6.91
C VAL A 19 -3.16 4.01 -6.94
N ASP A 20 -3.77 3.70 -8.08
CA ASP A 20 -5.23 3.68 -8.25
C ASP A 20 -5.88 2.57 -7.40
N ALA A 21 -5.30 1.37 -7.40
CA ALA A 21 -5.81 0.27 -6.58
C ALA A 21 -5.73 0.60 -5.08
N HIS A 22 -4.62 1.20 -4.62
CA HIS A 22 -4.48 1.66 -3.23
C HIS A 22 -5.49 2.75 -2.91
N ASN A 23 -5.60 3.78 -3.77
CA ASN A 23 -6.46 4.93 -3.53
C ASN A 23 -7.95 4.58 -3.55
N SER A 24 -8.36 3.58 -4.33
CA SER A 24 -9.70 3.00 -4.26
C SER A 24 -10.01 2.44 -2.87
N ALA A 25 -9.11 1.60 -2.30
CA ALA A 25 -9.28 1.04 -0.97
C ALA A 25 -9.22 2.10 0.14
N ARG A 26 -8.33 3.09 0.01
CA ARG A 26 -8.15 4.19 0.98
C ARG A 26 -9.36 5.12 1.02
N ALA A 27 -9.94 5.43 -0.14
CA ALA A 27 -11.17 6.22 -0.24
C ALA A 27 -12.33 5.53 0.50
N ALA A 28 -12.42 4.20 0.43
CA ALA A 28 -13.47 3.43 1.10
C ALA A 28 -13.45 3.52 2.64
N VAL A 29 -12.33 3.92 3.25
CA VAL A 29 -12.19 4.13 4.71
C VAL A 29 -11.92 5.58 5.11
N GLY A 30 -11.98 6.52 4.16
CA GLY A 30 -11.86 7.95 4.42
C GLY A 30 -10.46 8.41 4.87
N VAL A 31 -9.40 7.73 4.40
CA VAL A 31 -8.02 8.20 4.55
C VAL A 31 -7.54 8.86 3.25
N GLY A 32 -6.58 9.79 3.37
CA GLY A 32 -6.06 10.53 2.21
C GLY A 32 -5.35 9.62 1.21
N PRO A 33 -5.24 10.01 -0.07
CA PRO A 33 -4.59 9.19 -1.09
C PRO A 33 -3.08 9.07 -0.84
N VAL A 34 -2.47 8.05 -1.42
CA VAL A 34 -1.02 7.95 -1.62
C VAL A 34 -0.64 8.46 -3.01
N SER A 35 0.59 8.95 -3.14
CA SER A 35 1.25 9.25 -4.42
C SER A 35 2.40 8.27 -4.68
N TRP A 36 2.81 8.16 -5.93
CA TRP A 36 4.03 7.42 -6.28
C TRP A 36 5.30 8.18 -5.86
N ASP A 37 6.33 7.45 -5.43
CA ASP A 37 7.67 7.97 -5.13
C ASP A 37 8.74 7.05 -5.75
N ASP A 38 9.51 7.59 -6.68
CA ASP A 38 10.53 6.84 -7.43
C ASP A 38 11.68 6.35 -6.54
N ASN A 39 12.00 7.04 -5.44
CA ASN A 39 13.04 6.57 -4.51
C ASN A 39 12.55 5.35 -3.71
N VAL A 40 11.27 5.36 -3.33
CA VAL A 40 10.63 4.22 -2.66
C VAL A 40 10.52 3.03 -3.63
N ALA A 41 10.20 3.29 -4.90
CA ALA A 41 10.13 2.26 -5.93
C ALA A 41 11.49 1.64 -6.24
N ALA A 42 12.54 2.47 -6.35
CA ALA A 42 13.91 2.00 -6.52
C ALA A 42 14.37 1.14 -5.33
N TYR A 43 13.91 1.45 -4.10
CA TYR A 43 14.17 0.60 -2.95
C TYR A 43 13.48 -0.78 -3.07
N ALA A 44 12.21 -0.80 -3.46
CA ALA A 44 11.46 -2.04 -3.70
C ALA A 44 12.13 -2.90 -4.78
N GLU A 45 12.58 -2.29 -5.88
CA GLU A 45 13.32 -2.95 -6.96
C GLU A 45 14.64 -3.53 -6.47
N ASN A 46 15.42 -2.77 -5.70
CA ASN A 46 16.67 -3.24 -5.13
C ASN A 46 16.47 -4.45 -4.20
N HIS A 47 15.39 -4.47 -3.41
CA HIS A 47 15.08 -5.62 -2.57
C HIS A 47 14.61 -6.81 -3.40
N ALA A 48 13.74 -6.61 -4.40
CA ALA A 48 13.32 -7.68 -5.30
C ALA A 48 14.51 -8.32 -6.02
N ASN A 49 15.50 -7.52 -6.45
CA ASN A 49 16.73 -8.00 -7.07
C ASN A 49 17.55 -8.92 -6.15
N GLN A 50 17.52 -8.71 -4.83
CA GLN A 50 18.18 -9.60 -3.85
C GLN A 50 17.46 -10.94 -3.69
N ARG A 51 16.20 -11.05 -4.17
CA ARG A 51 15.34 -12.23 -4.05
C ARG A 51 15.14 -12.95 -5.38
N ILE A 52 15.79 -12.56 -6.46
CA ILE A 52 15.66 -13.23 -7.77
C ILE A 52 16.08 -14.71 -7.71
N GLY A 53 16.95 -15.10 -6.78
CA GLY A 53 17.41 -16.48 -6.65
C GLY A 53 16.41 -17.44 -6.00
N ASP A 54 15.54 -16.95 -5.13
CA ASP A 54 14.68 -17.79 -4.27
C ASP A 54 13.21 -17.36 -4.21
N PHE A 55 12.91 -16.12 -4.62
CA PHE A 55 11.62 -15.44 -4.57
C PHE A 55 10.86 -15.64 -3.26
N GLN A 56 11.59 -15.75 -2.15
CA GLN A 56 10.99 -15.94 -0.84
C GLN A 56 10.30 -14.64 -0.39
N LEU A 57 9.13 -14.79 0.25
CA LEU A 57 8.40 -13.68 0.87
C LEU A 57 9.10 -13.22 2.17
N VAL A 58 10.30 -12.66 2.03
CA VAL A 58 11.11 -12.17 3.15
C VAL A 58 11.17 -10.66 3.10
N HIS A 59 10.78 -10.02 4.21
CA HIS A 59 10.81 -8.58 4.32
C HIS A 59 12.24 -8.01 4.26
N SER A 60 12.39 -6.81 3.69
CA SER A 60 13.69 -6.12 3.57
C SER A 60 14.31 -5.74 4.92
N GLY A 61 13.47 -5.55 5.95
CA GLY A 61 13.90 -4.97 7.23
C GLY A 61 14.29 -3.49 7.13
N GLY A 62 13.90 -2.83 6.03
CA GLY A 62 14.18 -1.43 5.75
C GLY A 62 13.38 -0.43 6.57
N PRO A 63 13.56 0.87 6.29
CA PRO A 63 12.84 1.94 6.99
C PRO A 63 11.39 2.12 6.52
N TYR A 64 10.99 1.48 5.43
CA TYR A 64 9.65 1.60 4.84
C TYR A 64 8.71 0.52 5.38
N GLY A 65 7.41 0.81 5.35
CA GLY A 65 6.41 -0.25 5.40
C GLY A 65 6.55 -1.13 4.15
N GLU A 66 6.09 -2.37 4.19
CA GLU A 66 6.29 -3.29 3.07
C GLU A 66 5.19 -4.36 3.00
N ASN A 67 4.66 -4.54 1.80
CA ASN A 67 3.83 -5.70 1.47
C ASN A 67 4.52 -6.50 0.35
N LEU A 68 4.41 -7.82 0.44
CA LEU A 68 4.95 -8.77 -0.52
C LEU A 68 3.81 -9.61 -1.10
N PHE A 69 3.93 -9.98 -2.37
CA PHE A 69 3.00 -10.85 -3.06
C PHE A 69 3.79 -11.82 -3.95
N TRP A 70 3.34 -13.07 -3.98
CA TRP A 70 3.84 -14.08 -4.90
C TRP A 70 2.68 -14.86 -5.49
N GLY A 71 2.75 -15.14 -6.79
CA GLY A 71 1.77 -15.98 -7.47
C GLY A 71 2.43 -16.83 -8.56
N ALA A 72 2.01 -18.09 -8.69
CA ALA A 72 2.62 -19.05 -9.62
C ALA A 72 2.39 -18.73 -11.12
N GLY A 73 1.35 -17.98 -11.44
CA GLY A 73 1.00 -17.54 -12.80
C GLY A 73 1.79 -16.30 -13.23
N SER A 74 1.77 -16.01 -14.53
CA SER A 74 2.49 -14.88 -15.15
C SER A 74 1.61 -13.65 -15.40
N ASP A 75 0.30 -13.81 -15.20
CA ASP A 75 -0.76 -12.87 -15.50
C ASP A 75 -1.13 -11.98 -14.33
N PHE A 76 -0.63 -12.25 -13.12
CA PHE A 76 -0.86 -11.39 -11.95
C PHE A 76 -0.40 -9.96 -12.21
N THR A 77 -1.32 -9.03 -12.01
CA THR A 77 -1.14 -7.60 -12.22
C THR A 77 -0.86 -6.86 -10.91
N ALA A 78 -0.51 -5.58 -11.00
CA ALA A 78 -0.43 -4.68 -9.84
C ALA A 78 -1.75 -4.67 -9.06
N ALA A 79 -2.88 -4.58 -9.76
CA ALA A 79 -4.20 -4.56 -9.14
C ALA A 79 -4.51 -5.88 -8.42
N ASP A 80 -4.11 -7.04 -8.97
CA ASP A 80 -4.35 -8.33 -8.33
C ASP A 80 -3.62 -8.45 -6.98
N ALA A 81 -2.37 -8.00 -6.90
CA ALA A 81 -1.60 -8.00 -5.65
C ALA A 81 -2.24 -7.07 -4.61
N VAL A 82 -2.58 -5.84 -5.00
CA VAL A 82 -3.22 -4.88 -4.09
C VAL A 82 -4.60 -5.37 -3.64
N ASN A 83 -5.40 -5.93 -4.54
CA ASN A 83 -6.72 -6.48 -4.19
C ASN A 83 -6.60 -7.71 -3.27
N SER A 84 -5.56 -8.53 -3.44
CA SER A 84 -5.27 -9.64 -2.51
C SER A 84 -4.99 -9.11 -1.10
N TRP A 85 -4.15 -8.08 -0.96
CA TRP A 85 -3.88 -7.45 0.34
C TRP A 85 -5.13 -6.78 0.92
N VAL A 86 -5.92 -6.08 0.10
CA VAL A 86 -7.18 -5.46 0.52
C VAL A 86 -8.22 -6.50 0.95
N GLY A 87 -8.20 -7.68 0.34
CA GLY A 87 -9.08 -8.80 0.69
C GLY A 87 -8.95 -9.26 2.14
N GLU A 88 -7.82 -8.99 2.80
CA GLU A 88 -7.63 -9.26 4.23
C GLU A 88 -8.51 -8.39 5.14
N LYS A 89 -9.15 -7.33 4.61
CA LYS A 89 -10.13 -6.52 5.33
C LYS A 89 -11.17 -7.37 6.07
N GLN A 90 -11.59 -8.48 5.47
CA GLN A 90 -12.59 -9.37 6.05
C GLN A 90 -12.14 -10.01 7.38
N TYR A 91 -10.83 -10.01 7.65
CA TYR A 91 -10.22 -10.57 8.85
C TYR A 91 -9.82 -9.50 9.88
N TYR A 92 -9.90 -8.21 9.54
CA TYR A 92 -9.53 -7.14 10.46
C TYR A 92 -10.73 -6.61 11.22
N ASP A 93 -10.67 -6.68 12.55
CA ASP A 93 -11.59 -5.99 13.45
C ASP A 93 -10.98 -4.66 13.89
N TYR A 94 -11.66 -3.57 13.53
CA TYR A 94 -11.23 -2.22 13.84
C TYR A 94 -11.39 -1.85 15.32
N ASP A 95 -12.44 -2.32 15.98
CA ASP A 95 -12.76 -1.95 17.36
C ASP A 95 -11.71 -2.53 18.32
N SER A 96 -11.39 -3.82 18.13
CA SER A 96 -10.31 -4.50 18.87
C SER A 96 -8.90 -4.21 18.34
N ASN A 97 -8.79 -3.63 17.13
CA ASN A 97 -7.53 -3.44 16.41
C ASN A 97 -6.73 -4.74 16.25
N SER A 98 -7.40 -5.83 15.86
CA SER A 98 -6.78 -7.16 15.76
C SER A 98 -7.23 -7.90 14.50
N CYS A 99 -6.39 -8.81 14.02
CA CYS A 99 -6.80 -9.79 13.02
C CYS A 99 -7.58 -10.94 13.71
N ALA A 100 -8.49 -11.56 12.98
CA ALA A 100 -9.13 -12.80 13.37
C ALA A 100 -8.09 -13.91 13.64
N ASP A 101 -8.40 -14.82 14.57
CA ASP A 101 -7.48 -15.87 14.99
C ASP A 101 -6.99 -16.72 13.80
N GLY A 102 -5.67 -16.84 13.67
CA GLY A 102 -5.02 -17.59 12.60
C GLY A 102 -5.06 -16.93 11.23
N GLN A 103 -5.57 -15.70 11.12
CA GLN A 103 -5.62 -14.93 9.88
C GLN A 103 -4.54 -13.84 9.83
N VAL A 104 -4.27 -13.36 8.62
CA VAL A 104 -3.38 -12.22 8.37
C VAL A 104 -4.23 -11.04 7.93
N CYS A 105 -3.93 -9.86 8.48
CA CYS A 105 -4.55 -8.60 8.08
C CYS A 105 -3.58 -7.42 7.99
N GLY A 106 -2.28 -7.70 8.20
CA GLY A 106 -1.23 -6.67 8.21
C GLY A 106 -1.02 -6.02 6.85
N HIS A 107 -1.30 -6.73 5.75
CA HIS A 107 -1.18 -6.14 4.42
C HIS A 107 -2.32 -5.15 4.18
N TYR A 108 -3.54 -5.52 4.56
CA TYR A 108 -4.68 -4.60 4.51
C TYR A 108 -4.42 -3.34 5.35
N THR A 109 -4.05 -3.50 6.62
CA THR A 109 -3.85 -2.33 7.50
C THR A 109 -2.74 -1.40 6.98
N GLN A 110 -1.72 -1.95 6.31
CA GLN A 110 -0.70 -1.14 5.64
C GLN A 110 -1.24 -0.38 4.42
N VAL A 111 -2.02 -1.02 3.54
CA VAL A 111 -2.63 -0.38 2.36
C VAL A 111 -3.45 0.86 2.76
N VAL A 112 -4.24 0.72 3.82
CA VAL A 112 -5.12 1.78 4.32
C VAL A 112 -4.55 2.57 5.49
N TRP A 113 -3.24 2.50 5.73
CA TRP A 113 -2.58 3.24 6.79
C TRP A 113 -2.62 4.74 6.54
N ARG A 114 -3.31 5.50 7.40
CA ARG A 114 -3.60 6.93 7.19
C ARG A 114 -2.34 7.78 6.96
N TYR A 115 -1.25 7.46 7.66
CA TYR A 115 -0.04 8.27 7.62
C TYR A 115 0.93 7.90 6.50
N SER A 116 0.75 6.76 5.83
CA SER A 116 1.50 6.47 4.62
C SER A 116 0.95 7.36 3.50
N THR A 117 1.80 8.21 2.93
CA THR A 117 1.43 9.19 1.89
C THR A 117 2.12 8.95 0.57
N ALA A 118 3.20 8.17 0.56
CA ALA A 118 3.94 7.77 -0.63
C ALA A 118 4.07 6.25 -0.71
N ILE A 119 3.99 5.71 -1.91
CA ILE A 119 4.27 4.30 -2.21
C ILE A 119 5.25 4.20 -3.37
N GLY A 120 5.98 3.09 -3.41
CA GLY A 120 6.78 2.69 -4.55
C GLY A 120 6.80 1.18 -4.62
N CYS A 121 6.55 0.64 -5.81
CA CYS A 121 6.35 -0.79 -6.01
C CYS A 121 7.18 -1.31 -7.17
N VAL A 122 7.41 -2.62 -7.18
CA VAL A 122 8.01 -3.33 -8.30
C VAL A 122 7.25 -4.62 -8.55
N ARG A 123 7.16 -4.99 -9.83
CA ARG A 123 6.67 -6.30 -10.28
C ARG A 123 7.79 -6.99 -11.05
N VAL A 124 8.20 -8.16 -10.56
CA VAL A 124 9.22 -9.00 -11.19
C VAL A 124 8.58 -10.30 -11.63
N GLN A 125 8.92 -10.75 -12.83
CA GLN A 125 8.59 -12.10 -13.30
C GLN A 125 9.79 -13.01 -13.10
N CYS A 126 9.57 -14.12 -12.39
CA CYS A 126 10.54 -15.18 -12.21
C CYS A 126 10.74 -15.96 -13.52
N ASP A 127 11.90 -16.62 -13.67
CA ASP A 127 12.16 -17.53 -14.81
C ASP A 127 11.14 -18.68 -14.90
N SER A 128 10.56 -19.08 -13.76
CA SER A 128 9.49 -20.06 -13.68
C SER A 128 8.14 -19.57 -14.23
N GLY A 129 8.03 -18.28 -14.55
CA GLY A 129 6.80 -17.61 -14.95
C GLY A 129 6.01 -17.02 -13.79
N ALA A 130 6.36 -17.34 -12.54
CA ALA A 130 5.73 -16.76 -11.35
C ALA A 130 5.92 -15.24 -11.27
N ILE A 131 5.01 -14.55 -10.61
CA ILE A 131 5.08 -13.11 -10.35
C ILE A 131 5.40 -12.86 -8.89
N PHE A 132 6.36 -11.97 -8.66
CA PHE A 132 6.72 -11.45 -7.36
C PHE A 132 6.53 -9.92 -7.36
N ILE A 133 5.76 -9.40 -6.40
CA ILE A 133 5.46 -7.97 -6.29
C ILE A 133 5.81 -7.50 -4.89
N ILE A 134 6.48 -6.35 -4.82
CA ILE A 134 6.80 -5.65 -3.56
C ILE A 134 6.24 -4.25 -3.66
N CYS A 135 5.56 -3.79 -2.61
CA CYS A 135 5.22 -2.38 -2.43
C CYS A 135 5.78 -1.89 -1.11
N ASN A 136 6.55 -0.81 -1.16
CA ASN A 136 7.03 -0.09 0.01
C ASN A 136 6.18 1.16 0.28
N TYR A 137 6.03 1.51 1.56
CA TYR A 137 5.17 2.58 2.04
C TYR A 137 5.96 3.58 2.89
N ASN A 138 5.78 4.86 2.62
CA ASN A 138 6.46 5.94 3.32
C ASN A 138 5.48 7.03 3.78
N PRO A 139 5.47 7.40 5.07
CA PRO A 139 6.02 6.67 6.21
C PRO A 139 5.51 5.22 6.35
N ALA A 140 6.25 4.40 7.10
CA ALA A 140 5.84 3.03 7.43
C ALA A 140 4.54 3.00 8.24
N GLY A 141 3.71 2.00 7.98
CA GLY A 141 2.49 1.75 8.74
C GLY A 141 2.65 0.67 9.80
N ASN A 142 1.52 0.14 10.26
CA ASN A 142 1.45 -0.98 11.22
C ASN A 142 2.21 -0.72 12.53
N ILE A 143 2.16 0.52 13.02
CA ILE A 143 2.73 0.87 14.33
C ILE A 143 1.93 0.17 15.44
N VAL A 144 2.64 -0.54 16.32
CA VAL A 144 2.02 -1.32 17.39
C VAL A 144 1.16 -0.42 18.28
N GLY A 145 -0.12 -0.80 18.43
CA GLY A 145 -1.09 -0.07 19.25
C GLY A 145 -1.81 1.08 18.53
N GLU A 146 -1.40 1.44 17.32
CA GLU A 146 -2.09 2.42 16.49
C GLU A 146 -3.08 1.74 15.53
N ARG A 147 -4.15 2.47 15.18
CA ARG A 147 -5.15 2.02 14.20
C ARG A 147 -4.85 2.59 12.81
N PRO A 148 -5.10 1.83 11.74
CA PRO A 148 -4.81 2.25 10.37
C PRO A 148 -5.69 3.43 9.90
N TYR A 149 -6.94 3.51 10.33
CA TYR A 149 -7.88 4.54 9.87
C TYR A 149 -8.91 4.96 10.94
N ARG A 150 -8.92 6.25 11.30
CA ARG A 150 -9.71 6.88 12.38
C ARG A 150 -9.40 6.33 13.79
N ASP A 151 -9.71 7.06 14.86
CA ASP A 151 -10.50 8.28 15.06
C ASP A 151 -9.86 9.58 14.51
N HIS A 152 -10.60 10.63 14.12
CA HIS A 152 -11.42 11.38 15.08
C HIS A 152 -12.29 12.51 14.47
N PRO A 153 -13.28 12.98 15.25
CA PRO A 153 -13.59 14.42 15.40
C PRO A 153 -12.74 15.14 16.48
N ILE A 154 -12.15 14.46 17.49
CA ILE A 154 -11.38 15.13 18.58
C ILE A 154 -9.95 15.52 18.14
N PHE A 155 -9.26 14.73 17.31
CA PHE A 155 -7.98 15.13 16.71
C PHE A 155 -8.13 16.36 15.80
N PHE A 156 -9.27 16.49 15.10
CA PHE A 156 -9.60 17.69 14.34
C PHE A 156 -9.71 18.92 15.26
N LEU A 157 -10.32 18.78 16.44
CA LEU A 157 -10.37 19.83 17.46
C LEU A 157 -8.97 20.19 18.02
N VAL A 158 -8.10 19.20 18.25
CA VAL A 158 -6.73 19.46 18.74
C VAL A 158 -5.85 20.17 17.70
N THR A 159 -5.95 19.78 16.42
CA THR A 159 -5.24 20.45 15.32
C THR A 159 -5.76 21.87 15.10
N LEU A 160 -7.08 22.07 15.07
CA LEU A 160 -7.68 23.41 14.99
C LEU A 160 -7.28 24.30 16.17
N LEU A 161 -7.19 23.76 17.38
CA LEU A 161 -6.75 24.53 18.55
C LEU A 161 -5.29 24.98 18.41
N ARG A 162 -4.40 24.12 17.89
CA ARG A 162 -2.99 24.45 17.65
C ARG A 162 -2.84 25.53 16.58
N GLU A 163 -3.60 25.46 15.49
CA GLU A 163 -3.59 26.47 14.42
C GLU A 163 -4.18 27.83 14.88
N ALA A 164 -5.24 27.80 15.68
CA ALA A 164 -5.83 29.01 16.27
C ALA A 164 -4.86 29.73 17.23
N ILE A 165 -4.12 28.97 18.06
CA ILE A 165 -3.08 29.52 18.95
C ILE A 165 -1.92 30.12 18.14
N ALA A 166 -1.45 29.44 17.10
CA ALA A 166 -0.36 29.93 16.25
C ALA A 166 -0.71 31.25 15.54
N THR A 167 -1.97 31.39 15.10
CA THR A 167 -2.47 32.60 14.45
C THR A 167 -2.64 33.75 15.45
N SER A 168 -3.01 33.45 16.70
CA SER A 168 -3.08 34.46 17.78
C SER A 168 -1.70 34.99 18.21
N MET A 169 -0.62 34.26 17.94
CA MET A 169 0.75 34.68 18.28
C MET A 169 1.39 35.59 17.22
N HIS A 170 0.79 35.72 16.02
CA HIS A 170 1.29 36.57 14.93
C HIS A 170 0.59 37.94 14.84
N VAL A 171 -0.35 38.24 15.75
CA VAL A 171 -1.08 39.53 15.82
C VAL A 171 -0.64 40.38 17.02
N LYS A 172 0.68 40.44 17.29
CA LYS A 172 1.27 41.43 18.20
C LYS A 172 2.39 42.19 17.51
#